data_AF-A0A9R1CUG3-F1
#
_entry.id   AF-A0A9R1CUG3-F1
#
_cell.length_a   1.000
_cell.length_b   1.000
_cell.length_c   1.000
_cell.angle_alpha   90.00
_cell.angle_beta   90.00
_cell.angle_gamma   90.00
#
_symmetry.space_group_name_H-M   'P 1'
#
loop_
_entity.id
_entity.type
_entity.pdbx_description
1 polymer ?
#
loop_
_entity_poly.entity_id
_entity_poly.type
_entity_poly.pdbx_seq_one_letter_code
_entity_poly.pdbx_strand_id
1 'polypeptide(L)'
;MGATGVSPRMTFSSMGFDRSANKLYWAVEQNGSYVNNLYEVNTTTGAATLLGVIGGSVNNGEGYWTVGLDAPYAPSVLTAPQRVDSLTATPAEKGGMTVSLSWINPDSTVSGAPLTELDSVVVSTADSVVAVVTDAKPGKRSTATVSVLRSDRYRYHVVAYNKAGGSADRFVETFVGRDVPGKPVYAFADLYGSNKVSNVITWHSPQSGKNGGYYDRASLKYRLVRMNDMKTLADNLADSTFTDDDLPTLQRYQYAVYTENADGVGDSVLASFIVNGPAATIDTAYVADFNNEADAMLWTPFNANGDYSTFEWHKYSILDRYLYIYQAHETNYAADFLVSPPLEFTEGHAYDITVSACNSFAPYPEAFTVYTMGGNAPHGAIVGQALTDPITINHPDDGKATKEDKFASFIAVKCESDPAMQMLLVGGVKIVDITAKAIADGITDVNAAPNSRHGAVYSLTGSMVAKDSNSLRSMAPGVYIVDGKKVMVK
;
A
#
# COMPACT_ATOMS: atom_id res chain seq x y z
N MET A 1 -9.17 48.95 13.93
CA MET A 1 -8.42 49.45 12.75
C MET A 1 -6.95 49.58 13.15
N GLY A 2 -6.03 49.02 12.37
CA GLY A 2 -4.59 49.10 12.63
C GLY A 2 -3.96 50.34 11.98
N ALA A 3 -2.63 50.34 11.83
CA ALA A 3 -1.85 51.43 11.22
C ALA A 3 -2.27 51.77 9.78
N THR A 4 -2.95 50.86 9.08
CA THR A 4 -3.49 51.06 7.74
C THR A 4 -4.65 52.03 7.67
N GLY A 5 -5.38 52.27 8.77
CA GLY A 5 -6.56 53.13 8.79
C GLY A 5 -7.77 52.58 8.01
N VAL A 6 -7.67 51.36 7.46
CA VAL A 6 -8.73 50.69 6.70
C VAL A 6 -9.24 49.49 7.49
N SER A 7 -10.56 49.31 7.55
CA SER A 7 -11.20 48.14 8.17
C SER A 7 -11.54 47.10 7.11
N PRO A 8 -10.83 45.94 7.06
CA PRO A 8 -11.19 44.86 6.15
C PRO A 8 -12.50 44.19 6.56
N ARG A 9 -13.25 43.68 5.58
CA ARG A 9 -14.28 42.65 5.75
C ARG A 9 -13.58 41.28 5.70
N MET A 10 -14.01 40.33 6.52
CA MET A 10 -13.27 39.07 6.79
C MET A 10 -13.11 38.12 5.58
N THR A 11 -13.64 38.46 4.41
CA THR A 11 -13.85 37.54 3.28
C THR A 11 -12.70 37.50 2.29
N PHE A 12 -12.20 38.64 1.78
CA PHE A 12 -11.20 38.65 0.70
C PHE A 12 -10.16 39.75 0.87
N SER A 13 -8.88 39.34 0.97
CA SER A 13 -7.75 40.27 0.99
C SER A 13 -6.48 39.60 0.47
N SER A 14 -5.68 40.36 -0.28
CA SER A 14 -4.36 39.93 -0.75
C SER A 14 -3.40 41.11 -0.80
N MET A 15 -2.11 40.85 -0.59
CA MET A 15 -1.03 41.85 -0.69
C MET A 15 0.04 41.38 -1.67
N GLY A 16 0.67 42.32 -2.34
CA GLY A 16 1.78 42.08 -3.27
C GLY A 16 2.83 43.17 -3.11
N PHE A 17 4.10 42.78 -3.03
CA PHE A 17 5.22 43.70 -2.86
C PHE A 17 6.00 43.83 -4.17
N ASP A 18 5.89 44.99 -4.82
CA ASP A 18 6.73 45.33 -5.95
C ASP A 18 8.13 45.73 -5.43
N ARG A 19 9.06 44.78 -5.53
CA ARG A 19 10.47 44.99 -5.10
C ARG A 19 11.23 45.94 -6.01
N SER A 20 10.82 46.10 -7.26
CA SER A 20 11.48 47.01 -8.21
C SER A 20 11.18 48.47 -7.90
N ALA A 21 9.95 48.76 -7.47
CA ALA A 21 9.50 50.11 -7.07
C ALA A 21 9.57 50.36 -5.55
N ASN A 22 9.88 49.33 -4.75
CA ASN A 22 9.79 49.35 -3.28
C ASN A 22 8.41 49.75 -2.76
N LYS A 23 7.35 49.20 -3.37
CA LYS A 23 5.96 49.53 -3.07
C LYS A 23 5.17 48.30 -2.63
N LEU A 24 4.38 48.46 -1.58
CA LEU A 24 3.48 47.43 -1.07
C LEU A 24 2.05 47.78 -1.47
N TYR A 25 1.43 46.90 -2.25
CA TYR A 25 0.04 47.04 -2.67
C TYR A 25 -0.86 46.09 -1.89
N TRP A 26 -2.05 46.57 -1.54
CA TRP A 26 -3.02 45.81 -0.76
C TRP A 26 -4.40 45.89 -1.41
N ALA A 27 -4.90 44.74 -1.86
CA ALA A 27 -6.27 44.54 -2.30
C ALA A 27 -7.11 44.06 -1.12
N VAL A 28 -8.19 44.77 -0.81
CA VAL A 28 -9.03 44.46 0.35
C VAL A 28 -10.49 44.81 0.10
N GLU A 29 -11.39 43.91 0.50
CA GLU A 29 -12.80 44.21 0.64
C GLU A 29 -13.00 45.07 1.90
N GLN A 30 -13.42 46.32 1.74
CA GLN A 30 -13.59 47.24 2.87
C GLN A 30 -14.92 46.99 3.58
N ASN A 31 -14.90 46.95 4.92
CA ASN A 31 -16.10 46.80 5.72
C ASN A 31 -17.12 47.92 5.43
N GLY A 32 -18.39 47.57 5.25
CA GLY A 32 -19.46 48.51 4.88
C GLY A 32 -19.55 48.85 3.38
N SER A 33 -18.70 48.26 2.53
CA SER A 33 -18.78 48.38 1.07
C SER A 33 -18.68 47.01 0.40
N TYR A 34 -19.38 46.81 -0.71
CA TYR A 34 -19.28 45.58 -1.52
C TYR A 34 -18.25 45.72 -2.64
N VAL A 35 -17.25 46.59 -2.44
CA VAL A 35 -16.17 46.85 -3.40
C VAL A 35 -14.82 46.39 -2.86
N ASN A 36 -13.97 45.92 -3.76
CA ASN A 36 -12.59 45.59 -3.50
C ASN A 36 -11.72 46.79 -3.89
N ASN A 37 -11.07 47.39 -2.90
CA ASN A 37 -10.23 48.56 -3.09
C ASN A 37 -8.76 48.15 -3.15
N LEU A 38 -8.00 48.80 -4.02
CA LEU A 38 -6.55 48.73 -4.06
C LEU A 38 -5.95 49.92 -3.32
N TYR A 39 -5.04 49.63 -2.39
CA TYR A 39 -4.28 50.63 -1.65
C TYR A 39 -2.78 50.49 -1.92
N GLU A 40 -2.06 51.60 -1.89
CA GLU A 40 -0.62 51.61 -1.62
C GLU A 40 -0.42 51.73 -0.11
N VAL A 41 0.34 50.82 0.49
CA VAL A 41 0.66 50.83 1.93
C VAL A 41 2.06 51.36 2.13
N ASN A 42 2.18 52.44 2.90
CA ASN A 42 3.48 52.96 3.31
C ASN A 42 4.16 51.95 4.24
N THR A 43 5.31 51.42 3.82
CA THR A 43 6.03 50.36 4.55
C THR A 43 6.73 50.85 5.82
N THR A 44 6.85 52.16 6.01
CA THR A 44 7.45 52.78 7.21
C THR A 44 6.38 53.12 8.26
N THR A 45 5.24 53.67 7.83
CA THR A 45 4.19 54.16 8.75
C THR A 45 2.99 53.21 8.86
N GLY A 46 2.84 52.28 7.92
CA GLY A 46 1.69 51.38 7.80
C GLY A 46 0.46 52.03 7.19
N ALA A 47 0.45 53.33 6.91
CA ALA A 47 -0.71 54.05 6.40
C ALA A 47 -1.06 53.64 4.95
N ALA A 48 -2.35 53.40 4.67
CA ALA A 48 -2.84 53.01 3.36
C ALA A 48 -3.43 54.21 2.59
N THR A 49 -3.02 54.38 1.33
CA THR A 49 -3.54 55.39 0.40
C THR A 49 -4.38 54.71 -0.67
N LEU A 50 -5.64 55.11 -0.83
CA LEU A 50 -6.54 54.51 -1.83
C LEU A 50 -6.06 54.84 -3.24
N LEU A 51 -5.82 53.82 -4.05
CA LEU A 51 -5.48 53.94 -5.47
C LEU A 51 -6.73 53.83 -6.38
N GLY A 52 -7.70 53.01 -5.98
CA GLY A 52 -8.96 52.88 -6.70
C GLY A 52 -9.71 51.59 -6.41
N VAL A 53 -10.88 51.45 -7.04
CA VAL A 53 -11.70 50.22 -6.99
C VAL A 53 -11.22 49.26 -8.06
N ILE A 54 -10.96 48.00 -7.69
CA ILE A 54 -10.42 46.94 -8.57
C ILE A 54 -11.37 45.74 -8.73
N GLY A 55 -12.51 45.76 -8.05
CA GLY A 55 -13.51 44.70 -8.10
C GLY A 55 -14.68 45.01 -7.16
N GLY A 56 -15.67 44.12 -7.10
CA GLY A 56 -16.85 44.29 -6.27
C GLY A 56 -18.17 43.91 -6.94
N SER A 57 -19.24 43.87 -6.16
CA SER A 57 -20.59 43.59 -6.67
C SER A 57 -21.19 44.81 -7.36
N VAL A 58 -21.68 44.62 -8.58
CA VAL A 58 -22.42 45.63 -9.36
C VAL A 58 -23.88 45.21 -9.44
N ASN A 59 -24.61 45.39 -8.33
CA ASN A 59 -26.02 45.03 -8.14
C ASN A 59 -26.30 43.51 -8.21
N ASN A 60 -27.15 43.01 -7.32
CA ASN A 60 -27.70 41.64 -7.33
C ASN A 60 -26.72 40.47 -7.10
N GLY A 61 -25.59 40.67 -6.43
CA GLY A 61 -24.76 39.57 -5.93
C GLY A 61 -23.78 38.98 -6.95
N GLU A 62 -23.74 39.50 -8.17
CA GLU A 62 -22.69 39.22 -9.14
C GLU A 62 -21.57 40.26 -9.00
N GLY A 63 -20.32 39.80 -8.88
CA GLY A 63 -19.16 40.67 -8.68
C GLY A 63 -17.84 39.92 -8.82
N TYR A 64 -16.80 40.63 -9.25
CA TYR A 64 -15.44 40.10 -9.35
C TYR A 64 -14.68 40.38 -8.05
N TRP A 65 -14.25 39.32 -7.36
CA TRP A 65 -13.47 39.41 -6.12
C TRP A 65 -11.99 39.17 -6.40
N THR A 66 -11.13 40.02 -5.85
CA THR A 66 -9.68 39.81 -5.94
C THR A 66 -9.25 38.88 -4.81
N VAL A 67 -8.87 37.65 -5.16
CA VAL A 67 -8.40 36.62 -4.22
C VAL A 67 -6.88 36.48 -4.21
N GLY A 68 -6.19 37.12 -5.15
CA GLY A 68 -4.74 37.11 -5.27
C GLY A 68 -4.21 38.36 -5.96
N LEU A 69 -3.12 38.90 -5.43
CA LEU A 69 -2.35 39.98 -6.02
C LEU A 69 -0.90 39.47 -6.14
N ASP A 70 -0.41 39.31 -7.36
CA ASP A 70 1.01 39.04 -7.62
C ASP A 70 1.64 40.29 -8.22
N ALA A 71 2.77 40.69 -7.63
CA ALA A 71 3.64 41.71 -8.19
C ALA A 71 4.84 40.96 -8.78
N PRO A 72 4.82 40.64 -10.09
CA PRO A 72 5.86 39.82 -10.69
C PRO A 72 7.23 40.47 -10.48
N TYR A 73 8.25 39.63 -10.28
CA TYR A 73 9.63 40.08 -10.20
C TYR A 73 10.04 40.76 -11.52
N ALA A 74 9.97 42.09 -11.55
CA ALA A 74 10.68 42.87 -12.57
C ALA A 74 12.15 42.92 -12.15
N PRO A 75 13.09 42.38 -12.96
CA PRO A 75 14.51 42.56 -12.68
C PRO A 75 14.79 44.05 -12.55
N SER A 76 15.43 44.46 -11.45
CA SER A 76 15.62 45.86 -11.08
C SER A 76 16.47 46.66 -12.06
N VAL A 77 17.06 46.00 -13.08
CA VAL A 77 17.90 46.63 -14.10
C VAL A 77 17.59 46.03 -15.48
N LEU A 78 16.75 46.73 -16.26
CA LEU A 78 16.31 46.29 -17.60
C LEU A 78 17.45 46.08 -18.61
N THR A 79 18.59 46.73 -18.39
CA THR A 79 19.80 46.64 -19.21
C THR A 79 20.79 45.58 -18.72
N ALA A 80 20.52 44.91 -17.60
CA ALA A 80 21.28 43.74 -17.17
C ALA A 80 21.00 42.53 -18.09
N PRO A 81 21.88 41.52 -18.13
CA PRO A 81 21.68 40.34 -18.95
C PRO A 81 20.43 39.55 -18.52
N GLN A 82 19.79 38.83 -19.45
CA GLN A 82 18.83 37.80 -19.08
C GLN A 82 19.50 36.68 -18.27
N ARG A 83 18.70 35.85 -17.58
CA ARG A 83 19.21 34.64 -16.92
C ARG A 83 19.90 33.72 -17.93
N VAL A 84 20.91 32.97 -17.49
CA VAL A 84 21.48 31.89 -18.29
C VAL A 84 20.41 30.81 -18.56
N ASP A 85 20.54 30.11 -19.68
CA ASP A 85 19.61 29.05 -20.07
C ASP A 85 20.30 27.68 -20.16
N SER A 86 19.52 26.61 -20.18
CA SER A 86 20.01 25.23 -20.33
C SER A 86 21.14 24.84 -19.36
N LEU A 87 21.09 25.34 -18.12
CA LEU A 87 22.04 25.00 -17.07
C LEU A 87 21.93 23.52 -16.68
N THR A 88 23.02 22.78 -16.79
CA THR A 88 23.15 21.37 -16.36
C THR A 88 24.36 21.18 -15.46
N ALA A 89 24.30 20.14 -14.64
CA ALA A 89 25.41 19.66 -13.80
C ALA A 89 25.62 18.17 -14.03
N THR A 90 26.85 17.77 -14.35
CA THR A 90 27.23 16.39 -14.58
C THR A 90 28.36 16.02 -13.63
N PRO A 91 28.07 15.25 -12.57
CA PRO A 91 29.10 14.71 -11.68
C PRO A 91 30.08 13.81 -12.46
N ALA A 92 31.33 13.78 -12.02
CA ALA A 92 32.32 12.88 -12.58
C ALA A 92 31.91 11.41 -12.42
N GLU A 93 32.30 10.60 -13.40
CA GLU A 93 32.02 9.17 -13.39
C GLU A 93 32.59 8.48 -12.14
N LYS A 94 31.95 7.37 -11.77
CA LYS A 94 32.39 6.51 -10.65
C LYS A 94 32.57 7.26 -9.32
N GLY A 95 31.78 8.31 -9.11
CA GLY A 95 31.78 9.08 -7.88
C GLY A 95 33.01 9.97 -7.71
N GLY A 96 33.57 10.49 -8.81
CA GLY A 96 34.65 11.47 -8.74
C GLY A 96 34.22 12.76 -8.02
N MET A 97 35.17 13.41 -7.35
CA MET A 97 34.93 14.62 -6.54
C MET A 97 34.91 15.92 -7.36
N THR A 98 34.41 15.84 -8.59
CA THR A 98 34.29 17.01 -9.49
C THR A 98 32.95 16.99 -10.19
N VAL A 99 32.45 18.17 -10.56
CA VAL A 99 31.24 18.34 -11.38
C VAL A 99 31.54 19.26 -12.55
N SER A 100 31.03 18.90 -13.73
CA SER A 100 31.05 19.75 -14.91
C SER A 100 29.70 20.46 -15.05
N LEU A 101 29.73 21.78 -14.98
CA LEU A 101 28.58 22.65 -15.23
C LEU A 101 28.61 23.11 -16.69
N SER A 102 27.45 23.17 -17.34
CA SER A 102 27.31 23.75 -18.67
C SER A 102 26.03 24.56 -18.79
N TRP A 103 26.08 25.69 -19.47
CA TRP A 103 24.95 26.57 -19.69
C TRP A 103 25.10 27.37 -20.99
N ILE A 104 24.02 27.99 -21.44
CA ILE A 104 24.02 28.97 -22.52
C ILE A 104 23.99 30.37 -21.89
N ASN A 105 24.97 31.21 -22.26
CA ASN A 105 25.03 32.60 -21.84
C ASN A 105 23.87 33.38 -22.46
N PRO A 106 23.32 34.39 -21.76
CA PRO A 106 22.28 35.25 -22.33
C PRO A 106 22.79 35.97 -23.57
N ASP A 107 21.93 36.10 -24.58
CA ASP A 107 22.18 36.85 -25.81
C ASP A 107 21.49 38.22 -25.82
N SER A 108 20.69 38.50 -24.80
CA SER A 108 19.88 39.70 -24.69
C SER A 108 19.77 40.19 -23.25
N THR A 109 19.46 41.47 -23.10
CA THR A 109 19.13 42.12 -21.82
C THR A 109 17.72 41.73 -21.38
N VAL A 110 17.38 42.02 -20.12
CA VAL A 110 16.03 41.84 -19.60
C VAL A 110 14.97 42.54 -20.47
N SER A 111 15.26 43.72 -21.01
CA SER A 111 14.38 44.43 -21.95
C SER A 111 14.30 43.84 -23.36
N GLY A 112 15.06 42.78 -23.65
CA GLY A 112 15.11 42.11 -24.96
C GLY A 112 16.08 42.74 -25.96
N ALA A 113 16.91 43.72 -25.55
CA ALA A 113 17.93 44.28 -26.43
C ALA A 113 19.10 43.28 -26.57
N PRO A 114 19.73 43.14 -27.75
CA PRO A 114 20.85 42.20 -27.93
C PRO A 114 22.07 42.61 -27.10
N LEU A 115 22.78 41.63 -26.54
CA LEU A 115 24.06 41.81 -25.85
C LEU A 115 25.23 41.62 -26.81
N THR A 116 26.17 42.57 -26.80
CA THR A 116 27.43 42.46 -27.57
C THR A 116 28.55 41.83 -26.74
N GLU A 117 28.51 41.99 -25.42
CA GLU A 117 29.50 41.48 -24.47
C GLU A 117 28.88 41.15 -23.11
N LEU A 118 29.62 40.35 -22.33
CA LEU A 118 29.39 40.08 -20.91
C LEU A 118 30.70 40.38 -20.19
N ASP A 119 30.61 40.94 -18.98
CA ASP A 119 31.79 41.21 -18.15
C ASP A 119 32.29 39.91 -17.49
N SER A 120 31.36 39.10 -17.00
CA SER A 120 31.67 37.77 -16.46
C SER A 120 30.41 36.91 -16.31
N VAL A 121 30.60 35.61 -16.08
CA VAL A 121 29.60 34.73 -15.50
C VAL A 121 30.18 34.13 -14.22
N VAL A 122 29.49 34.33 -13.11
CA VAL A 122 29.90 33.87 -11.80
C VAL A 122 29.09 32.62 -11.45
N VAL A 123 29.79 31.57 -11.04
CA VAL A 123 29.20 30.35 -10.49
C VAL A 123 29.48 30.32 -9.00
N SER A 124 28.43 30.15 -8.19
CA SER A 124 28.54 30.07 -6.73
C SER A 124 27.76 28.89 -6.16
N THR A 125 28.11 28.54 -4.93
CA THR A 125 27.28 27.74 -4.01
C THR A 125 26.70 28.68 -2.94
N ALA A 126 25.96 28.15 -1.96
CA ALA A 126 25.40 28.97 -0.87
C ALA A 126 26.47 29.79 -0.12
N ASP A 127 27.68 29.23 0.01
CA ASP A 127 28.71 29.77 0.91
C ASP A 127 29.88 30.46 0.17
N SER A 128 30.02 30.26 -1.14
CA SER A 128 31.22 30.74 -1.87
C SER A 128 31.05 30.81 -3.39
N VAL A 129 31.86 31.66 -4.03
CA VAL A 129 32.08 31.64 -5.49
C VAL A 129 33.05 30.51 -5.82
N VAL A 130 32.65 29.63 -6.74
CA VAL A 130 33.41 28.43 -7.12
C VAL A 130 34.00 28.50 -8.53
N ALA A 131 33.51 29.39 -9.39
CA ALA A 131 34.13 29.72 -10.67
C ALA A 131 33.74 31.11 -11.15
N VAL A 132 34.61 31.74 -11.93
CA VAL A 132 34.32 32.98 -12.66
C VAL A 132 34.81 32.84 -14.10
N VAL A 133 33.91 33.00 -15.06
CA VAL A 133 34.19 32.93 -16.50
C VAL A 133 34.19 34.34 -17.05
N THR A 134 35.35 34.87 -17.42
CA THR A 134 35.53 36.27 -17.86
C THR A 134 35.53 36.44 -19.39
N ASP A 135 35.57 35.35 -20.15
CA ASP A 135 35.60 35.34 -21.61
C ASP A 135 34.27 34.89 -22.24
N ALA A 136 33.21 34.83 -21.44
CA ALA A 136 31.87 34.43 -21.84
C ALA A 136 31.33 35.29 -23.01
N LYS A 137 30.82 34.63 -24.05
CA LYS A 137 30.23 35.29 -25.22
C LYS A 137 28.70 35.16 -25.21
N PRO A 138 27.97 36.26 -25.50
CA PRO A 138 26.51 36.22 -25.58
C PRO A 138 25.98 35.11 -26.50
N GLY A 139 24.95 34.38 -26.06
CA GLY A 139 24.34 33.26 -26.79
C GLY A 139 25.22 32.02 -27.00
N LYS A 140 26.46 32.02 -26.51
CA LYS A 140 27.36 30.87 -26.60
C LYS A 140 27.32 30.02 -25.34
N ARG A 141 27.71 28.75 -25.50
CA ARG A 141 27.86 27.82 -24.39
C ARG A 141 29.11 28.14 -23.59
N SER A 142 28.98 28.15 -22.27
CA SER A 142 30.10 28.17 -21.34
C SER A 142 30.04 26.93 -20.45
N THR A 143 31.20 26.60 -19.87
CA THR A 143 31.36 25.48 -18.94
C THR A 143 32.24 25.88 -17.77
N ALA A 144 32.08 25.19 -16.65
CA ALA A 144 32.98 25.28 -15.51
C ALA A 144 33.11 23.89 -14.86
N THR A 145 34.33 23.53 -14.47
CA THR A 145 34.57 22.31 -13.68
C THR A 145 34.87 22.72 -12.25
N VAL A 146 34.10 22.20 -11.29
CA VAL A 146 34.24 22.51 -9.87
C VAL A 146 34.66 21.25 -9.12
N SER A 147 35.66 21.37 -8.25
CA SER A 147 36.06 20.30 -7.34
C SER A 147 35.37 20.48 -5.98
N VAL A 148 34.99 19.37 -5.35
CA VAL A 148 34.35 19.36 -4.03
C VAL A 148 35.20 18.58 -3.03
N LEU A 149 35.03 18.87 -1.74
CA LEU A 149 35.83 18.24 -0.68
C LEU A 149 35.19 16.99 -0.09
N ARG A 150 33.87 16.85 -0.21
CA ARG A 150 33.12 15.72 0.35
C ARG A 150 32.00 15.30 -0.58
N SER A 151 31.61 14.03 -0.48
CA SER A 151 30.43 13.54 -1.19
C SER A 151 29.18 14.16 -0.57
N ASP A 152 28.43 14.92 -1.36
CA ASP A 152 27.27 15.68 -0.88
C ASP A 152 26.42 16.15 -2.05
N ARG A 153 25.24 16.69 -1.72
CA ARG A 153 24.34 17.36 -2.63
C ARG A 153 24.72 18.83 -2.70
N TYR A 154 25.12 19.28 -3.89
CA TYR A 154 25.54 20.64 -4.13
C TYR A 154 24.54 21.35 -5.04
N ARG A 155 24.20 22.59 -4.68
CA ARG A 155 23.42 23.52 -5.50
C ARG A 155 24.35 24.59 -6.05
N TYR A 156 24.37 24.71 -7.37
CA TYR A 156 25.19 25.68 -8.10
C TYR A 156 24.29 26.75 -8.69
N HIS A 157 24.58 28.00 -8.36
CA HIS A 157 23.95 29.22 -8.84
C HIS A 157 24.81 29.83 -9.94
N VAL A 158 24.21 30.33 -11.01
CA VAL A 158 24.91 30.92 -12.16
C VAL A 158 24.28 32.27 -12.51
N VAL A 159 25.10 33.31 -12.46
CA VAL A 159 24.69 34.69 -12.73
C VAL A 159 25.64 35.32 -13.76
N ALA A 160 25.08 35.85 -14.84
CA ALA A 160 25.83 36.59 -15.86
C ALA A 160 25.82 38.09 -15.53
N TYR A 161 26.95 38.77 -15.69
CA TYR A 161 27.12 40.19 -15.36
C TYR A 161 27.48 41.02 -16.59
N ASN A 162 26.93 42.23 -16.63
CA ASN A 162 27.47 43.34 -17.41
C ASN A 162 27.55 44.59 -16.53
N LYS A 163 27.93 45.74 -17.11
CA LYS A 163 28.09 47.02 -16.38
C LYS A 163 26.84 47.48 -15.65
N ALA A 164 25.66 47.07 -16.08
CA ALA A 164 24.40 47.44 -15.45
C ALA A 164 24.10 46.57 -14.22
N GLY A 165 24.59 45.33 -14.20
CA GLY A 165 24.45 44.41 -13.08
C GLY A 165 24.39 42.95 -13.49
N GLY A 166 24.03 42.11 -12.52
CA GLY A 166 23.84 40.67 -12.71
C GLY A 166 22.46 40.32 -13.27
N SER A 167 22.39 39.20 -13.97
CA SER A 167 21.15 38.56 -14.39
C SER A 167 20.35 38.05 -13.19
N ALA A 168 19.11 37.62 -13.43
CA ALA A 168 18.42 36.76 -12.47
C ALA A 168 19.20 35.43 -12.29
N ASP A 169 19.11 34.85 -11.10
CA ASP A 169 19.74 33.58 -10.75
C ASP A 169 19.14 32.41 -11.53
N ARG A 170 20.01 31.48 -11.93
CA ARG A 170 19.64 30.15 -12.40
C ARG A 170 20.46 29.14 -11.63
N PHE A 171 19.79 28.13 -11.06
CA PHE A 171 20.46 27.11 -10.29
C PHE A 171 20.19 25.69 -10.79
N VAL A 172 21.09 24.77 -10.44
CA VAL A 172 20.99 23.33 -10.65
C VAL A 172 21.54 22.61 -9.42
N GLU A 173 21.00 21.44 -9.10
CA GLU A 173 21.43 20.64 -7.95
C GLU A 173 21.80 19.23 -8.39
N THR A 174 22.86 18.67 -7.81
CA THR A 174 23.29 17.29 -8.07
C THR A 174 24.11 16.72 -6.91
N PHE A 175 24.17 15.41 -6.79
CA PHE A 175 25.05 14.72 -5.84
C PHE A 175 26.42 14.48 -6.49
N VAL A 176 27.50 14.92 -5.84
CA VAL A 176 28.88 14.79 -6.33
C VAL A 176 29.64 13.89 -5.38
N GLY A 177 30.41 12.93 -5.90
CA GLY A 177 31.15 11.95 -5.10
C GLY A 177 30.53 10.55 -5.08
N ARG A 178 31.08 9.65 -4.25
CA ARG A 178 30.55 8.30 -4.03
C ARG A 178 29.35 8.36 -3.10
N ASP A 179 28.30 7.63 -3.45
CA ASP A 179 27.04 7.58 -2.73
C ASP A 179 26.91 6.22 -2.00
N VAL A 180 26.06 6.22 -0.98
CA VAL A 180 25.58 4.97 -0.36
C VAL A 180 24.47 4.36 -1.25
N PRO A 181 24.20 3.06 -1.18
CA PRO A 181 23.20 2.44 -2.04
C PRO A 181 21.80 2.95 -1.71
N GLY A 182 20.94 3.06 -2.73
CA GLY A 182 19.51 3.30 -2.52
C GLY A 182 18.79 2.05 -2.00
N LYS A 183 17.46 2.07 -2.00
CA LYS A 183 16.66 0.92 -1.57
C LYS A 183 16.78 -0.26 -2.55
N PRO A 184 16.72 -1.51 -2.08
CA PRO A 184 16.45 -2.66 -2.94
C PRO A 184 15.12 -2.46 -3.67
N VAL A 185 15.01 -2.98 -4.90
CA VAL A 185 13.93 -2.56 -5.82
C VAL A 185 12.62 -3.34 -5.61
N TYR A 186 12.68 -4.57 -5.12
CA TYR A 186 11.53 -5.36 -4.71
C TYR A 186 12.03 -6.32 -3.64
N ALA A 187 11.32 -6.49 -2.53
CA ALA A 187 11.62 -7.51 -1.54
C ALA A 187 10.36 -8.34 -1.31
N PHE A 188 10.49 -9.64 -1.45
CA PHE A 188 9.36 -10.56 -1.40
C PHE A 188 9.71 -11.76 -0.53
N ALA A 189 8.79 -12.13 0.36
CA ALA A 189 8.90 -13.34 1.16
C ALA A 189 7.92 -14.40 0.63
N ASP A 190 8.42 -15.61 0.43
CA ASP A 190 7.65 -16.79 -0.02
C ASP A 190 7.87 -17.99 0.90
N LEU A 191 6.97 -18.97 0.88
CA LEU A 191 7.15 -20.24 1.58
C LEU A 191 8.08 -21.15 0.76
N TYR A 192 8.85 -22.02 1.41
CA TYR A 192 9.69 -23.00 0.70
C TYR A 192 9.76 -24.35 1.41
N GLY A 193 9.59 -25.42 0.61
CA GLY A 193 9.78 -26.81 1.02
C GLY A 193 8.51 -27.54 1.45
N SER A 194 8.44 -28.85 1.16
CA SER A 194 7.31 -29.71 1.49
C SER A 194 7.28 -30.21 2.94
N ASN A 195 8.38 -30.06 3.68
CA ASN A 195 8.57 -30.67 5.02
C ASN A 195 9.21 -29.74 6.08
N LYS A 196 9.41 -28.45 5.79
CA LYS A 196 9.93 -27.46 6.76
C LYS A 196 9.22 -26.12 6.59
N VAL A 197 8.94 -25.49 7.72
CA VAL A 197 8.44 -24.12 7.82
C VAL A 197 9.61 -23.18 7.55
N SER A 198 9.73 -22.66 6.34
CA SER A 198 10.74 -21.66 6.01
C SER A 198 10.20 -20.55 5.13
N ASN A 199 10.75 -19.35 5.29
CA ASN A 199 10.48 -18.19 4.45
C ASN A 199 11.71 -17.92 3.58
N VAL A 200 11.53 -17.83 2.27
CA VAL A 200 12.56 -17.38 1.33
C VAL A 200 12.30 -15.91 1.02
N ILE A 201 13.25 -15.06 1.38
CA ILE A 201 13.21 -13.64 1.13
C ILE A 201 14.11 -13.37 -0.07
N THR A 202 13.58 -12.79 -1.14
CA THR A 202 14.33 -12.42 -2.34
C THR A 202 14.22 -10.94 -2.63
N TRP A 203 15.29 -10.35 -3.19
CA TRP A 203 15.28 -8.96 -3.61
C TRP A 203 16.15 -8.63 -4.82
N HIS A 204 16.03 -7.41 -5.31
CA HIS A 204 16.88 -6.86 -6.38
C HIS A 204 17.76 -5.72 -5.86
N SER A 205 19.00 -5.67 -6.35
CA SER A 205 19.95 -4.61 -5.99
C SER A 205 19.43 -3.22 -6.36
N PRO A 206 19.83 -2.17 -5.62
CA PRO A 206 19.40 -0.80 -5.89
C PRO A 206 19.75 -0.34 -7.31
N GLN A 207 18.87 0.41 -7.96
CA GLN A 207 19.16 0.96 -9.29
C GLN A 207 20.19 2.11 -9.23
N SER A 208 20.08 2.97 -8.22
CA SER A 208 20.92 4.14 -7.99
C SER A 208 21.40 4.22 -6.54
N GLY A 209 22.30 5.16 -6.26
CA GLY A 209 22.60 5.56 -4.89
C GLY A 209 21.39 6.25 -4.26
N LYS A 210 21.41 6.35 -2.92
CA LYS A 210 20.36 6.97 -2.11
C LYS A 210 20.05 8.40 -2.52
N ASN A 211 21.07 9.15 -2.91
CA ASN A 211 20.95 10.55 -3.32
C ASN A 211 20.83 10.72 -4.84
N GLY A 212 20.70 9.61 -5.59
CA GLY A 212 20.73 9.58 -7.05
C GLY A 212 22.15 9.58 -7.63
N GLY A 213 23.18 9.47 -6.78
CA GLY A 213 24.58 9.45 -7.18
C GLY A 213 25.08 8.07 -7.61
N TYR A 214 26.37 8.00 -7.97
CA TYR A 214 27.06 6.75 -8.21
C TYR A 214 27.36 6.05 -6.87
N TYR A 215 26.93 4.81 -6.73
CA TYR A 215 27.35 3.95 -5.62
C TYR A 215 28.15 2.75 -6.14
N ASP A 216 29.10 2.29 -5.35
CA ASP A 216 29.96 1.16 -5.69
C ASP A 216 29.24 -0.18 -5.47
N ARG A 217 28.73 -0.74 -6.56
CA ARG A 217 28.04 -2.04 -6.59
C ARG A 217 28.92 -3.22 -6.18
N ALA A 218 30.24 -3.14 -6.36
CA ALA A 218 31.13 -4.26 -6.04
C ALA A 218 31.27 -4.46 -4.52
N SER A 219 31.09 -3.38 -3.75
CA SER A 219 31.10 -3.41 -2.28
C SER A 219 29.71 -3.53 -1.67
N LEU A 220 28.64 -3.68 -2.48
CA LEU A 220 27.27 -3.77 -1.99
C LEU A 220 27.06 -5.03 -1.15
N LYS A 221 26.47 -4.84 0.03
CA LYS A 221 26.08 -5.87 0.97
C LYS A 221 24.70 -5.59 1.53
N TYR A 222 24.12 -6.61 2.14
CA TYR A 222 22.80 -6.56 2.73
C TYR A 222 22.82 -7.03 4.18
N ARG A 223 22.00 -6.37 5.00
CA ARG A 223 21.63 -6.83 6.33
C ARG A 223 20.13 -7.14 6.33
N LEU A 224 19.78 -8.35 6.73
CA LEU A 224 18.40 -8.81 6.79
C LEU A 224 17.94 -8.87 8.25
N VAL A 225 16.83 -8.20 8.54
CA VAL A 225 16.23 -8.16 9.88
C VAL A 225 14.80 -8.68 9.81
N ARG A 226 14.45 -9.59 10.70
CA ARG A 226 13.06 -9.97 10.95
C ARG A 226 12.42 -8.96 11.89
N MET A 227 11.34 -8.31 11.45
CA MET A 227 10.76 -7.16 12.13
C MET A 227 9.97 -7.55 13.38
N ASN A 228 9.49 -8.79 13.44
CA ASN A 228 8.68 -9.31 14.57
C ASN A 228 9.44 -9.28 15.89
N ASP A 229 10.73 -9.63 15.87
CA ASP A 229 11.61 -9.74 17.03
C ASP A 229 12.88 -8.88 16.91
N MET A 230 12.97 -8.07 15.86
CA MET A 230 14.14 -7.27 15.50
C MET A 230 15.43 -8.10 15.37
N LYS A 231 15.31 -9.40 15.08
CA LYS A 231 16.45 -10.31 14.94
C LYS A 231 17.17 -10.04 13.64
N THR A 232 18.48 -9.78 13.72
CA THR A 232 19.34 -9.77 12.54
C THR A 232 19.61 -11.21 12.13
N LEU A 233 19.07 -11.61 10.97
CA LEU A 233 19.18 -12.96 10.44
C LEU A 233 20.47 -13.15 9.66
N ALA A 234 20.87 -12.11 8.94
CA ALA A 234 22.12 -12.06 8.20
C ALA A 234 22.67 -10.63 8.24
N ASP A 235 23.99 -10.55 8.27
CA ASP A 235 24.74 -9.29 8.19
C ASP A 235 25.86 -9.48 7.16
N ASN A 236 26.21 -8.41 6.43
CA ASN A 236 27.23 -8.46 5.36
C ASN A 236 26.95 -9.53 4.27
N LEU A 237 25.68 -9.74 3.92
CA LEU A 237 25.25 -10.71 2.91
C LEU A 237 25.53 -10.19 1.48
N ALA A 238 26.13 -11.02 0.63
CA ALA A 238 26.38 -10.69 -0.78
C ALA A 238 25.22 -11.08 -1.70
N ASP A 239 24.53 -12.17 -1.35
CA ASP A 239 23.42 -12.71 -2.13
C ASP A 239 22.16 -11.85 -1.97
N SER A 240 21.32 -11.84 -3.01
CA SER A 240 20.03 -11.15 -2.98
C SER A 240 18.87 -12.09 -2.60
N THR A 241 19.17 -13.10 -1.80
CA THR A 241 18.22 -14.08 -1.28
C THR A 241 18.67 -14.58 0.08
N PHE A 242 17.72 -14.92 0.95
CA PHE A 242 17.97 -15.54 2.24
C PHE A 242 16.80 -16.46 2.61
N THR A 243 17.08 -17.57 3.30
CA THR A 243 16.04 -18.46 3.83
C THR A 243 16.04 -18.40 5.35
N ASP A 244 14.94 -17.95 5.95
CA ASP A 244 14.69 -18.04 7.38
C ASP A 244 13.93 -19.35 7.68
N ASP A 245 14.61 -20.31 8.29
CA ASP A 245 14.05 -21.61 8.71
C ASP A 245 13.88 -21.72 10.23
N ASP A 246 14.07 -20.63 10.98
CA ASP A 246 13.89 -20.53 12.43
C ASP A 246 12.62 -19.76 12.76
N LEU A 247 11.48 -20.37 12.45
CA LEU A 247 10.14 -19.81 12.61
C LEU A 247 9.42 -20.52 13.77
N PRO A 248 9.66 -20.13 15.05
CA PRO A 248 9.19 -20.88 16.21
C PRO A 248 7.70 -20.72 16.49
N THR A 249 7.05 -19.69 15.94
CA THR A 249 5.64 -19.37 16.20
C THR A 249 4.89 -19.14 14.91
N LEU A 250 3.62 -19.57 14.87
CA LEU A 250 2.68 -19.21 13.81
C LEU A 250 2.31 -17.74 13.94
N GLN A 251 2.72 -16.93 12.98
CA GLN A 251 2.44 -15.51 12.95
C GLN A 251 2.63 -14.92 11.55
N ARG A 252 2.24 -13.65 11.39
CA ARG A 252 2.57 -12.87 10.22
C ARG A 252 3.98 -12.31 10.33
N TYR A 253 4.90 -12.82 9.53
CA TYR A 253 6.29 -12.36 9.46
C TYR A 253 6.48 -11.19 8.49
N GLN A 254 7.40 -10.29 8.83
CA GLN A 254 7.90 -9.25 7.94
C GLN A 254 9.41 -9.12 8.07
N TYR A 255 10.06 -8.79 6.96
CA TYR A 255 11.52 -8.66 6.88
C TYR A 255 11.90 -7.29 6.35
N ALA A 256 12.98 -6.71 6.85
CA ALA A 256 13.62 -5.52 6.31
C ALA A 256 14.96 -5.90 5.68
N VAL A 257 15.16 -5.49 4.43
CA VAL A 257 16.44 -5.61 3.73
C VAL A 257 17.10 -4.24 3.75
N TYR A 258 18.19 -4.12 4.49
CA TYR A 258 19.03 -2.93 4.53
C TYR A 258 20.18 -3.08 3.53
N THR A 259 20.58 -1.98 2.91
CA THR A 259 21.75 -1.94 2.05
C THR A 259 22.93 -1.27 2.76
N GLU A 260 24.13 -1.70 2.41
CA GLU A 260 25.36 -1.06 2.85
C GLU A 260 26.43 -1.23 1.76
N ASN A 261 27.39 -0.32 1.74
CA ASN A 261 28.59 -0.44 0.93
C ASN A 261 29.81 0.11 1.70
N ALA A 262 30.98 0.17 1.05
CA ALA A 262 32.18 0.71 1.67
C ALA A 262 32.05 2.19 2.11
N ASP A 263 31.08 2.94 1.57
CA ASP A 263 30.83 4.34 1.87
C ASP A 263 29.82 4.53 3.01
N GLY A 264 29.12 3.47 3.43
CA GLY A 264 28.24 3.46 4.60
C GLY A 264 26.91 2.73 4.41
N VAL A 265 25.98 3.00 5.32
CA VAL A 265 24.63 2.40 5.32
C VAL A 265 23.74 3.16 4.34
N GLY A 266 23.13 2.41 3.44
CA GLY A 266 22.16 2.90 2.46
C GLY A 266 20.73 2.90 2.98
N ASP A 267 19.77 2.83 2.05
CA ASP A 267 18.35 2.71 2.39
C ASP A 267 17.92 1.25 2.59
N SER A 268 16.71 1.09 3.11
CA SER A 268 16.07 -0.21 3.32
C SER A 268 14.69 -0.29 2.68
N VAL A 269 14.22 -1.52 2.49
CA VAL A 269 12.84 -1.80 2.08
C VAL A 269 12.25 -2.90 2.97
N LEU A 270 10.96 -2.80 3.26
CA LEU A 270 10.20 -3.88 3.88
C LEU A 270 9.75 -4.86 2.80
N ALA A 271 9.94 -6.15 3.04
CA ALA A 271 9.36 -7.20 2.23
C ALA A 271 7.83 -7.29 2.46
N SER A 272 7.15 -7.98 1.55
CA SER A 272 5.77 -8.40 1.75
C SER A 272 5.59 -9.18 3.06
N PHE A 273 4.41 -9.09 3.64
CA PHE A 273 4.03 -9.96 4.75
C PHE A 273 3.86 -11.39 4.29
N ILE A 274 4.17 -12.34 5.17
CA ILE A 274 3.92 -13.76 4.95
C ILE A 274 3.48 -14.40 6.27
N VAL A 275 2.38 -15.16 6.25
CA VAL A 275 1.98 -15.95 7.41
C VAL A 275 2.68 -17.30 7.33
N ASN A 276 3.44 -17.64 8.37
CA ASN A 276 4.09 -18.93 8.47
C ASN A 276 4.37 -19.29 9.94
N GLY A 277 4.88 -20.48 10.19
CA GLY A 277 5.20 -21.02 11.52
C GLY A 277 4.79 -22.47 11.64
N PRO A 278 4.96 -23.11 12.82
CA PRO A 278 4.44 -24.44 13.07
C PRO A 278 2.92 -24.45 12.82
N ALA A 279 2.41 -25.53 12.23
CA ALA A 279 0.98 -25.64 11.97
C ALA A 279 0.16 -25.54 13.26
N ALA A 280 -1.01 -24.89 13.20
CA ALA A 280 -1.87 -24.79 14.36
C ALA A 280 -2.48 -26.18 14.67
N THR A 281 -2.28 -26.65 15.89
CA THR A 281 -2.82 -27.93 16.37
C THR A 281 -4.33 -27.86 16.59
N ILE A 282 -5.05 -28.94 16.25
CA ILE A 282 -6.49 -29.07 16.52
C ILE A 282 -6.69 -30.08 17.66
N ASP A 283 -6.43 -29.67 18.92
CA ASP A 283 -6.50 -30.56 20.11
C ASP A 283 -7.95 -30.84 20.56
N THR A 284 -8.89 -29.93 20.27
CA THR A 284 -10.34 -30.14 20.41
C THR A 284 -11.11 -29.28 19.43
N ALA A 285 -10.68 -28.03 19.29
CA ALA A 285 -11.16 -27.12 18.27
C ALA A 285 -10.09 -26.09 17.90
N TYR A 286 -10.12 -25.66 16.64
CA TYR A 286 -9.52 -24.43 16.16
C TYR A 286 -10.62 -23.38 15.97
N VAL A 287 -10.40 -22.14 16.40
CA VAL A 287 -11.37 -21.05 16.27
C VAL A 287 -10.66 -19.80 15.79
N ALA A 288 -11.14 -19.22 14.70
CA ALA A 288 -10.79 -17.89 14.25
C ALA A 288 -12.07 -17.07 14.14
N ASP A 289 -12.31 -16.14 15.07
CA ASP A 289 -13.55 -15.34 15.12
C ASP A 289 -13.47 -14.02 14.34
N PHE A 290 -12.28 -13.72 13.81
CA PHE A 290 -11.94 -12.50 13.05
C PHE A 290 -12.32 -11.18 13.73
N ASN A 291 -12.66 -11.19 15.01
CA ASN A 291 -13.07 -9.98 15.72
C ASN A 291 -11.86 -9.22 16.30
N ASN A 292 -10.68 -9.82 16.25
CA ASN A 292 -9.41 -9.22 16.62
C ASN A 292 -8.37 -9.36 15.49
N GLU A 293 -7.43 -8.43 15.47
CA GLU A 293 -6.40 -8.34 14.43
C GLU A 293 -5.46 -9.55 14.44
N ALA A 294 -5.12 -10.09 15.62
CA ALA A 294 -4.17 -11.20 15.71
C ALA A 294 -4.67 -12.45 14.97
N ASP A 295 -5.94 -12.82 15.15
CA ASP A 295 -6.53 -13.98 14.48
C ASP A 295 -6.76 -13.72 12.99
N ALA A 296 -7.25 -12.53 12.65
CA ALA A 296 -7.48 -12.16 11.26
C ALA A 296 -6.17 -12.20 10.48
N MET A 297 -5.09 -11.60 10.98
CA MET A 297 -3.85 -11.48 10.20
C MET A 297 -3.07 -12.80 10.03
N LEU A 298 -3.56 -13.93 10.58
CA LEU A 298 -3.11 -15.28 10.23
C LEU A 298 -3.79 -15.84 8.97
N TRP A 299 -4.95 -15.29 8.60
CA TRP A 299 -5.66 -15.67 7.39
C TRP A 299 -5.26 -14.78 6.23
N THR A 300 -5.14 -15.36 5.04
CA THR A 300 -4.61 -14.67 3.87
C THR A 300 -5.63 -14.63 2.74
N PRO A 301 -6.14 -13.44 2.37
CA PRO A 301 -6.85 -13.23 1.13
C PRO A 301 -5.95 -13.55 -0.09
N PHE A 302 -6.51 -14.23 -1.07
CA PHE A 302 -5.85 -14.57 -2.32
C PHE A 302 -6.76 -14.24 -3.49
N ASN A 303 -6.42 -13.15 -4.18
CA ASN A 303 -7.05 -12.69 -5.41
C ASN A 303 -6.60 -13.60 -6.58
N ALA A 304 -7.38 -14.63 -6.87
CA ALA A 304 -7.05 -15.67 -7.82
C ALA A 304 -7.44 -15.29 -9.26
N ASN A 305 -8.50 -14.48 -9.43
CA ASN A 305 -8.96 -14.04 -10.76
C ASN A 305 -8.26 -12.75 -11.26
N GLY A 306 -7.55 -12.04 -10.38
CA GLY A 306 -6.80 -10.84 -10.71
C GLY A 306 -7.66 -9.58 -10.92
N ASP A 307 -8.92 -9.58 -10.48
CA ASP A 307 -9.84 -8.44 -10.67
C ASP A 307 -9.81 -7.40 -9.54
N TYR A 308 -9.00 -7.66 -8.51
CA TYR A 308 -8.79 -6.81 -7.32
C TYR A 308 -9.99 -6.69 -6.39
N SER A 309 -11.08 -7.41 -6.65
CA SER A 309 -12.16 -7.63 -5.68
C SER A 309 -11.81 -8.86 -4.86
N THR A 310 -11.33 -8.66 -3.63
CA THR A 310 -10.91 -9.77 -2.75
C THR A 310 -11.34 -9.54 -1.31
N PHE A 311 -11.09 -10.52 -0.44
CA PHE A 311 -11.41 -10.40 0.98
C PHE A 311 -10.54 -9.33 1.65
N GLU A 312 -11.17 -8.44 2.40
CA GLU A 312 -10.51 -7.43 3.21
C GLU A 312 -10.99 -7.53 4.66
N TRP A 313 -10.07 -7.45 5.62
CA TRP A 313 -10.44 -7.43 7.03
C TRP A 313 -10.65 -6.01 7.51
N HIS A 314 -11.89 -5.67 7.89
CA HIS A 314 -12.21 -4.39 8.48
C HIS A 314 -13.50 -4.45 9.31
N LYS A 315 -13.79 -3.37 10.03
CA LYS A 315 -15.00 -3.26 10.84
C LYS A 315 -16.21 -2.99 9.93
N TYR A 316 -17.20 -3.86 9.97
CA TYR A 316 -18.48 -3.60 9.32
C TYR A 316 -19.37 -2.78 10.23
N SER A 317 -19.67 -1.54 9.83
CA SER A 317 -20.35 -0.56 10.70
C SER A 317 -21.74 -0.99 11.15
N ILE A 318 -22.49 -1.72 10.32
CA ILE A 318 -23.86 -2.17 10.64
C ILE A 318 -23.86 -3.25 11.73
N LEU A 319 -22.89 -4.16 11.71
CA LEU A 319 -22.78 -5.24 12.71
C LEU A 319 -21.90 -4.85 13.91
N ASP A 320 -21.28 -3.67 13.88
CA ASP A 320 -20.32 -3.18 14.86
C ASP A 320 -19.18 -4.17 15.18
N ARG A 321 -18.76 -4.96 14.19
CA ARG A 321 -17.85 -6.10 14.36
C ARG A 321 -16.77 -6.13 13.27
N TYR A 322 -15.58 -6.61 13.61
CA TYR A 322 -14.53 -6.92 12.63
C TYR A 322 -14.74 -8.30 12.02
N LEU A 323 -14.60 -8.38 10.69
CA LEU A 323 -14.78 -9.60 9.90
C LEU A 323 -14.11 -9.45 8.53
N TYR A 324 -14.02 -10.53 7.76
CA TYR A 324 -13.56 -10.47 6.37
C TYR A 324 -14.71 -10.15 5.42
N ILE A 325 -14.53 -9.14 4.58
CA ILE A 325 -15.53 -8.62 3.66
C ILE A 325 -15.03 -8.86 2.25
N TYR A 326 -15.78 -9.61 1.47
CA TYR A 326 -15.59 -9.70 0.03
C TYR A 326 -16.63 -8.80 -0.63
N GLN A 327 -16.19 -7.71 -1.27
CA GLN A 327 -17.08 -6.86 -2.06
C GLN A 327 -17.12 -7.39 -3.48
N ALA A 328 -18.33 -7.66 -3.99
CA ALA A 328 -18.47 -8.25 -5.32
C ALA A 328 -18.04 -7.27 -6.42
N HIS A 329 -17.41 -7.81 -7.46
CA HIS A 329 -17.10 -7.05 -8.67
C HIS A 329 -18.38 -6.80 -9.48
N GLU A 330 -18.50 -5.65 -10.15
CA GLU A 330 -19.71 -5.29 -10.90
C GLU A 330 -20.01 -6.25 -12.06
N THR A 331 -18.99 -6.81 -12.69
CA THR A 331 -19.12 -7.61 -13.92
C THR A 331 -18.47 -8.99 -13.88
N ASN A 332 -17.65 -9.26 -12.88
CA ASN A 332 -16.86 -10.49 -12.82
C ASN A 332 -17.43 -11.40 -11.73
N TYR A 333 -17.40 -12.70 -11.98
CA TYR A 333 -17.76 -13.69 -10.98
C TYR A 333 -16.70 -13.71 -9.90
N ALA A 334 -17.13 -13.84 -8.64
CA ALA A 334 -16.19 -14.05 -7.55
C ALA A 334 -15.47 -15.39 -7.72
N ALA A 335 -14.17 -15.41 -7.48
CA ALA A 335 -13.37 -16.64 -7.57
C ALA A 335 -12.17 -16.66 -6.62
N ASP A 336 -12.20 -15.82 -5.59
CA ASP A 336 -11.06 -15.57 -4.71
C ASP A 336 -11.20 -16.29 -3.39
N PHE A 337 -10.07 -16.47 -2.71
CA PHE A 337 -9.97 -17.35 -1.55
C PHE A 337 -9.58 -16.56 -0.31
N LEU A 338 -10.17 -16.92 0.83
CA LEU A 338 -9.69 -16.58 2.15
C LEU A 338 -9.05 -17.83 2.74
N VAL A 339 -7.72 -17.87 2.81
CA VAL A 339 -6.95 -19.07 3.15
C VAL A 339 -6.51 -19.07 4.62
N SER A 340 -6.65 -20.21 5.29
CA SER A 340 -6.22 -20.39 6.68
C SER A 340 -4.70 -20.32 6.83
N PRO A 341 -4.17 -20.13 8.05
CA PRO A 341 -2.80 -20.55 8.34
C PRO A 341 -2.64 -22.07 8.15
N PRO A 342 -1.40 -22.62 8.21
CA PRO A 342 -1.21 -24.06 8.23
C PRO A 342 -1.89 -24.68 9.46
N LEU A 343 -2.59 -25.79 9.27
CA LEU A 343 -3.35 -26.53 10.27
C LEU A 343 -2.87 -27.98 10.33
N GLU A 344 -2.73 -28.51 11.55
CA GLU A 344 -2.35 -29.90 11.78
C GLU A 344 -3.59 -30.77 11.95
N PHE A 345 -3.91 -31.54 10.91
CA PHE A 345 -4.96 -32.56 10.94
C PHE A 345 -4.35 -33.91 11.31
N THR A 346 -4.96 -34.61 12.26
CA THR A 346 -4.51 -35.93 12.67
C THR A 346 -5.06 -36.99 11.72
N GLU A 347 -4.19 -37.87 11.23
CA GLU A 347 -4.59 -38.97 10.36
C GLU A 347 -5.62 -39.87 11.07
N GLY A 348 -6.69 -40.23 10.36
CA GLY A 348 -7.75 -41.09 10.89
C GLY A 348 -8.85 -40.35 11.64
N HIS A 349 -8.62 -39.10 12.06
CA HIS A 349 -9.60 -38.27 12.76
C HIS A 349 -10.68 -37.72 11.81
N ALA A 350 -11.82 -37.34 12.39
CA ALA A 350 -12.91 -36.65 11.69
C ALA A 350 -13.09 -35.25 12.26
N TYR A 351 -13.30 -34.27 11.37
CA TYR A 351 -13.39 -32.87 11.74
C TYR A 351 -14.69 -32.25 11.21
N ASP A 352 -15.32 -31.41 12.03
CA ASP A 352 -16.44 -30.57 11.63
C ASP A 352 -15.94 -29.14 11.38
N ILE A 353 -16.14 -28.64 10.16
CA ILE A 353 -15.72 -27.29 9.74
C ILE A 353 -16.95 -26.40 9.62
N THR A 354 -17.02 -25.37 10.46
CA THR A 354 -18.06 -24.34 10.43
C THR A 354 -17.49 -23.02 9.96
N VAL A 355 -18.09 -22.44 8.91
CA VAL A 355 -17.84 -21.05 8.50
C VAL A 355 -19.04 -20.22 8.95
N SER A 356 -18.81 -19.16 9.71
CA SER A 356 -19.82 -18.16 10.03
C SER A 356 -19.78 -17.08 8.95
N ALA A 357 -20.84 -16.99 8.16
CA ALA A 357 -20.94 -16.00 7.09
C ALA A 357 -22.38 -15.50 6.92
N CYS A 358 -22.50 -14.27 6.42
CA CYS A 358 -23.76 -13.65 6.03
C CYS A 358 -23.59 -12.75 4.79
N ASN A 359 -24.68 -12.39 4.13
CA ASN A 359 -24.67 -11.37 3.09
C ASN A 359 -25.02 -10.00 3.70
N SER A 360 -24.48 -8.93 3.12
CA SER A 360 -24.76 -7.56 3.61
C SER A 360 -26.19 -7.09 3.35
N PHE A 361 -26.86 -7.64 2.32
CA PHE A 361 -28.22 -7.26 1.96
C PHE A 361 -29.01 -8.40 1.31
N ALA A 362 -30.12 -8.82 1.95
CA ALA A 362 -30.89 -10.01 1.61
C ALA A 362 -31.26 -10.21 0.11
N PRO A 363 -31.61 -9.16 -0.66
CA PRO A 363 -31.90 -9.31 -2.10
C PRO A 363 -30.70 -9.71 -2.98
N TYR A 364 -29.48 -9.62 -2.45
CA TYR A 364 -28.25 -10.00 -3.14
C TYR A 364 -27.68 -11.23 -2.43
N PRO A 365 -28.07 -12.43 -2.88
CA PRO A 365 -27.56 -13.66 -2.28
C PRO A 365 -26.07 -13.82 -2.59
N GLU A 366 -25.33 -14.31 -1.61
CA GLU A 366 -23.89 -14.57 -1.74
C GLU A 366 -23.64 -16.07 -1.69
N ALA A 367 -22.54 -16.55 -2.27
CA ALA A 367 -22.20 -17.96 -2.27
C ALA A 367 -20.73 -18.19 -1.90
N PHE A 368 -20.47 -19.28 -1.19
CA PHE A 368 -19.11 -19.73 -0.94
C PHE A 368 -19.00 -21.25 -0.95
N THR A 369 -17.78 -21.73 -1.21
CA THR A 369 -17.42 -23.14 -1.12
C THR A 369 -16.16 -23.28 -0.27
N VAL A 370 -16.11 -24.31 0.58
CA VAL A 370 -14.91 -24.61 1.38
C VAL A 370 -14.02 -25.59 0.61
N TYR A 371 -12.73 -25.29 0.53
CA TYR A 371 -11.73 -26.11 -0.16
C TYR A 371 -10.63 -26.56 0.79
N THR A 372 -10.06 -27.73 0.50
CA THR A 372 -8.70 -28.05 0.91
C THR A 372 -7.72 -27.28 0.03
N MET A 373 -6.61 -26.82 0.61
CA MET A 373 -5.54 -26.18 -0.15
C MET A 373 -4.23 -26.90 0.14
N GLY A 374 -3.45 -27.14 -0.92
CA GLY A 374 -2.11 -27.69 -0.85
C GLY A 374 -1.07 -26.71 -1.38
N GLY A 375 0.19 -27.10 -1.32
CA GLY A 375 1.31 -26.26 -1.75
C GLY A 375 1.59 -25.11 -0.79
N ASN A 376 2.30 -24.10 -1.28
CA ASN A 376 2.81 -22.98 -0.51
C ASN A 376 1.78 -21.85 -0.44
N ALA A 377 0.61 -22.07 0.18
CA ALA A 377 -0.40 -21.02 0.26
C ALA A 377 0.08 -19.79 1.06
N PRO A 378 -0.23 -18.55 0.61
CA PRO A 378 -1.07 -18.21 -0.54
C PRO A 378 -0.36 -18.22 -1.90
N HIS A 379 0.98 -18.21 -1.97
CA HIS A 379 1.74 -18.06 -3.23
C HIS A 379 2.06 -19.42 -3.87
N GLY A 380 1.37 -19.73 -4.98
CA GLY A 380 1.47 -21.07 -5.59
C GLY A 380 0.64 -22.12 -4.85
N ALA A 381 -0.43 -21.67 -4.16
CA ALA A 381 -1.44 -22.55 -3.60
C ALA A 381 -2.04 -23.43 -4.71
N ILE A 382 -2.11 -24.74 -4.46
CA ILE A 382 -2.79 -25.68 -5.32
C ILE A 382 -4.17 -25.89 -4.71
N VAL A 383 -5.20 -25.47 -5.44
CA VAL A 383 -6.60 -25.72 -5.03
C VAL A 383 -6.81 -27.23 -5.01
N GLY A 384 -7.15 -27.74 -3.82
CA GLY A 384 -7.41 -29.14 -3.60
C GLY A 384 -8.88 -29.50 -3.86
N GLN A 385 -9.34 -30.51 -3.14
CA GLN A 385 -10.73 -30.96 -3.17
C GLN A 385 -11.67 -29.95 -2.52
N ALA A 386 -12.82 -29.69 -3.16
CA ALA A 386 -13.96 -29.03 -2.55
C ALA A 386 -14.52 -29.89 -1.40
N LEU A 387 -14.55 -29.32 -0.20
CA LEU A 387 -15.09 -29.96 0.99
C LEU A 387 -16.61 -29.83 1.08
N THR A 388 -17.24 -28.83 0.46
CA THR A 388 -18.69 -28.65 0.43
C THR A 388 -19.21 -28.52 -1.00
N ASP A 389 -20.51 -28.75 -1.21
CA ASP A 389 -21.19 -28.13 -2.35
C ASP A 389 -21.26 -26.61 -2.11
N PRO A 390 -21.52 -25.79 -3.14
CA PRO A 390 -21.71 -24.36 -2.97
C PRO A 390 -22.83 -24.04 -1.97
N ILE A 391 -22.51 -23.21 -0.98
CA ILE A 391 -23.42 -22.78 0.08
C ILE A 391 -23.93 -21.39 -0.28
N THR A 392 -25.25 -21.27 -0.52
CA THR A 392 -25.90 -19.99 -0.79
C THR A 392 -26.40 -19.34 0.50
N ILE A 393 -26.10 -18.06 0.67
CA ILE A 393 -26.51 -17.22 1.78
C ILE A 393 -27.57 -16.22 1.31
N ASN A 394 -28.78 -16.34 1.85
CA ASN A 394 -29.94 -15.55 1.42
C ASN A 394 -30.47 -14.57 2.50
N HIS A 395 -29.84 -14.50 3.68
CA HIS A 395 -30.29 -13.66 4.80
C HIS A 395 -29.18 -13.44 5.85
N PRO A 396 -29.22 -12.37 6.68
CA PRO A 396 -28.28 -12.12 7.79
C PRO A 396 -28.24 -13.16 8.94
N ASP A 397 -28.86 -14.33 8.77
CA ASP A 397 -28.75 -15.41 9.76
C ASP A 397 -27.48 -16.23 9.51
N ASP A 398 -26.78 -16.57 10.59
CA ASP A 398 -25.56 -17.37 10.60
C ASP A 398 -25.75 -18.69 9.83
N GLY A 399 -25.39 -18.70 8.54
CA GLY A 399 -25.38 -19.92 7.75
C GLY A 399 -24.34 -20.87 8.34
N LYS A 400 -24.78 -21.92 9.06
CA LYS A 400 -23.90 -22.97 9.58
C LYS A 400 -23.86 -24.11 8.57
N ALA A 401 -22.71 -24.33 7.95
CA ALA A 401 -22.41 -25.57 7.27
C ALA A 401 -21.62 -26.50 8.21
N THR A 402 -21.98 -27.78 8.24
CA THR A 402 -21.26 -28.84 8.95
C THR A 402 -21.05 -29.99 7.97
N LYS A 403 -19.81 -30.44 7.78
CA LYS A 403 -19.50 -31.62 6.98
C LYS A 403 -18.28 -32.35 7.53
N GLU A 404 -18.40 -33.67 7.63
CA GLU A 404 -17.33 -34.62 7.94
C GLU A 404 -16.65 -35.05 6.64
N ASP A 405 -15.36 -34.73 6.47
CA ASP A 405 -14.49 -35.36 5.46
C ASP A 405 -13.02 -35.18 5.85
N LYS A 406 -12.14 -36.07 5.37
CA LYS A 406 -10.74 -36.20 5.80
C LYS A 406 -9.74 -35.49 4.86
N PHE A 407 -8.74 -34.82 5.48
CA PHE A 407 -7.40 -34.37 5.02
C PHE A 407 -7.23 -33.04 4.24
N ALA A 408 -6.31 -32.15 4.72
CA ALA A 408 -5.18 -31.45 4.04
C ALA A 408 -4.65 -30.28 4.92
N SER A 409 -3.39 -29.84 4.74
CA SER A 409 -2.69 -28.90 5.65
C SER A 409 -3.25 -27.47 5.75
N PHE A 410 -4.09 -27.03 4.79
CA PHE A 410 -4.77 -25.72 4.81
C PHE A 410 -6.24 -25.88 4.39
N ILE A 411 -7.10 -24.98 4.87
CA ILE A 411 -8.47 -24.82 4.35
C ILE A 411 -8.65 -23.42 3.75
N ALA A 412 -9.57 -23.26 2.82
CA ALA A 412 -9.93 -21.96 2.28
C ALA A 412 -11.43 -21.80 2.09
N VAL A 413 -11.92 -20.59 2.32
CA VAL A 413 -13.26 -20.15 1.94
C VAL A 413 -13.16 -19.46 0.58
N LYS A 414 -13.71 -20.05 -0.47
CA LYS A 414 -13.76 -19.44 -1.80
C LYS A 414 -15.09 -18.71 -1.97
N CYS A 415 -15.05 -17.42 -2.30
CA CYS A 415 -16.25 -16.69 -2.73
C CYS A 415 -16.62 -17.11 -4.16
N GLU A 416 -17.88 -17.44 -4.38
CA GLU A 416 -18.42 -17.90 -5.68
C GLU A 416 -19.69 -17.15 -6.08
N SER A 417 -19.90 -15.97 -5.52
CA SER A 417 -21.02 -15.11 -5.82
C SER A 417 -21.03 -14.64 -7.28
N ASP A 418 -22.24 -14.42 -7.78
CA ASP A 418 -22.47 -13.80 -9.08
C ASP A 418 -21.93 -12.35 -9.13
N PRO A 419 -21.70 -11.79 -10.32
CA PRO A 419 -21.36 -10.38 -10.48
C PRO A 419 -22.45 -9.46 -9.92
N ALA A 420 -22.05 -8.24 -9.52
CA ALA A 420 -22.95 -7.20 -9.01
C ALA A 420 -23.80 -7.62 -7.81
N MET A 421 -23.36 -8.66 -7.07
CA MET A 421 -23.82 -8.88 -5.71
C MET A 421 -23.30 -7.75 -4.79
N GLN A 422 -23.54 -7.86 -3.49
CA GLN A 422 -23.15 -6.80 -2.56
C GLN A 422 -21.85 -7.18 -1.87
N MET A 423 -21.96 -7.84 -0.71
CA MET A 423 -20.81 -8.24 0.07
C MET A 423 -21.10 -9.58 0.74
N LEU A 424 -20.16 -10.52 0.60
CA LEU A 424 -20.06 -11.69 1.45
C LEU A 424 -19.24 -11.31 2.70
N LEU A 425 -19.86 -11.48 3.87
CA LEU A 425 -19.29 -11.17 5.18
C LEU A 425 -18.93 -12.48 5.87
N VAL A 426 -17.64 -12.76 6.06
CA VAL A 426 -17.14 -13.96 6.76
C VAL A 426 -16.71 -13.56 8.17
N GLY A 427 -17.53 -13.93 9.15
CA GLY A 427 -17.37 -13.61 10.56
C GLY A 427 -16.56 -14.62 11.36
N GLY A 428 -16.15 -15.75 10.79
CA GLY A 428 -15.25 -16.68 11.48
C GLY A 428 -15.22 -18.07 10.89
N VAL A 429 -14.22 -18.84 11.28
CA VAL A 429 -14.09 -20.26 10.97
C VAL A 429 -13.78 -21.04 12.25
N LYS A 430 -14.49 -22.14 12.44
CA LYS A 430 -14.30 -23.07 13.55
C LYS A 430 -14.12 -24.47 13.01
N ILE A 431 -13.13 -25.19 13.51
CA ILE A 431 -12.90 -26.60 13.18
C ILE A 431 -12.93 -27.37 14.49
N VAL A 432 -13.70 -28.44 14.59
CA VAL A 432 -13.81 -29.25 15.81
C VAL A 432 -13.42 -30.67 15.49
N ASP A 433 -12.53 -31.25 16.30
CA ASP A 433 -12.28 -32.68 16.25
C ASP A 433 -13.48 -33.42 16.84
N ILE A 434 -14.14 -34.20 16.00
CA ILE A 434 -15.34 -34.94 16.36
C ILE A 434 -15.09 -36.45 16.29
N THR A 435 -13.83 -36.89 16.34
CA THR A 435 -13.46 -38.31 16.20
C THR A 435 -14.19 -39.19 17.20
N ALA A 436 -14.37 -38.76 18.45
CA ALA A 436 -15.15 -39.49 19.46
C ALA A 436 -16.66 -39.58 19.13
N LYS A 437 -17.18 -38.68 18.30
CA LYS A 437 -18.56 -38.65 17.79
C LYS A 437 -18.69 -39.36 16.43
N ALA A 438 -17.59 -39.46 15.68
CA ALA A 438 -17.46 -40.08 14.37
C ALA A 438 -17.08 -41.56 14.42
N ILE A 439 -16.86 -42.12 15.62
CA ILE A 439 -17.01 -43.57 15.81
C ILE A 439 -18.51 -43.84 15.68
N ALA A 440 -18.99 -44.02 14.45
CA ALA A 440 -20.20 -44.79 14.25
C ALA A 440 -20.00 -46.08 15.05
N ASP A 441 -20.90 -46.40 15.98
CA ASP A 441 -20.81 -47.54 16.90
C ASP A 441 -20.72 -48.91 16.19
N GLY A 442 -20.62 -48.92 14.86
CA GLY A 442 -20.88 -50.06 14.01
C GLY A 442 -22.34 -50.47 14.14
N ILE A 443 -22.69 -51.47 13.35
CA ILE A 443 -23.94 -52.19 13.57
C ILE A 443 -23.73 -53.03 14.84
N THR A 444 -24.13 -52.52 15.99
CA THR A 444 -24.01 -53.23 17.28
C THR A 444 -25.03 -54.35 17.43
N ASP A 445 -26.18 -54.24 16.75
CA ASP A 445 -27.25 -55.24 16.72
C ASP A 445 -28.13 -55.08 15.47
N VAL A 446 -28.53 -56.18 14.84
CA VAL A 446 -29.48 -56.20 13.69
C VAL A 446 -30.77 -56.92 14.02
N ASN A 447 -30.91 -57.43 15.24
CA ASN A 447 -32.04 -58.27 15.62
C ASN A 447 -33.14 -57.42 16.25
N ALA A 448 -34.40 -57.79 16.01
CA ALA A 448 -35.55 -57.18 16.66
C ALA A 448 -35.68 -57.66 18.11
N ALA A 449 -36.00 -56.74 19.04
CA ALA A 449 -36.47 -57.11 20.37
C ALA A 449 -37.77 -57.97 20.27
N PRO A 450 -38.08 -58.83 21.28
CA PRO A 450 -39.20 -59.80 21.20
C PRO A 450 -40.59 -59.21 20.89
N ASN A 451 -40.78 -57.91 21.10
CA ASN A 451 -42.05 -57.20 20.91
C ASN A 451 -42.01 -56.16 19.78
N SER A 452 -40.97 -56.16 18.95
CA SER A 452 -40.76 -55.20 17.87
C SER A 452 -40.85 -55.88 16.51
N ARG A 453 -41.41 -55.17 15.51
CA ARG A 453 -41.52 -55.69 14.14
C ARG A 453 -40.19 -55.66 13.36
N HIS A 454 -39.32 -54.72 13.72
CA HIS A 454 -37.98 -54.53 13.16
C HIS A 454 -36.99 -54.22 14.29
N GLY A 455 -35.74 -54.64 14.13
CA GLY A 455 -34.63 -54.20 14.98
C GLY A 455 -34.19 -52.77 14.69
N ALA A 456 -32.99 -52.42 15.13
CA ALA A 456 -32.39 -51.14 14.80
C ALA A 456 -32.24 -50.98 13.26
N VAL A 457 -32.60 -49.80 12.76
CA VAL A 457 -32.51 -49.45 11.33
C VAL A 457 -31.31 -48.55 11.14
N TYR A 458 -30.52 -48.81 10.10
CA TYR A 458 -29.29 -48.07 9.81
C TYR A 458 -29.30 -47.45 8.41
N SER A 459 -28.55 -46.36 8.23
CA SER A 459 -28.22 -45.81 6.91
C SER A 459 -27.25 -46.74 6.17
N LEU A 460 -27.03 -46.50 4.86
CA LEU A 460 -26.00 -47.20 4.09
C LEU A 460 -24.57 -46.91 4.57
N THR A 461 -24.38 -45.84 5.33
CA THR A 461 -23.09 -45.46 5.95
C THR A 461 -22.90 -46.05 7.35
N GLY A 462 -23.86 -46.85 7.84
CA GLY A 462 -23.75 -47.55 9.13
C GLY A 462 -24.24 -46.75 10.34
N SER A 463 -24.86 -45.59 10.15
CA SER A 463 -25.43 -44.77 11.23
C SER A 463 -26.81 -45.32 11.64
N MET A 464 -27.08 -45.53 12.93
CA MET A 464 -28.41 -45.93 13.40
C MET A 464 -29.40 -44.77 13.24
N VAL A 465 -30.47 -44.98 12.47
CA VAL A 465 -31.50 -43.97 12.17
C VAL A 465 -32.83 -44.21 12.88
N ALA A 466 -33.07 -45.43 13.38
CA ALA A 466 -34.20 -45.73 14.26
C ALA A 466 -33.89 -46.93 15.16
N LYS A 467 -34.38 -46.93 16.40
CA LYS A 467 -34.22 -48.05 17.36
C LYS A 467 -35.56 -48.74 17.59
N ASP A 468 -35.61 -50.05 17.35
CA ASP A 468 -36.77 -50.93 17.60
C ASP A 468 -38.11 -50.36 17.10
N SER A 469 -38.26 -50.26 15.78
CA SER A 469 -39.45 -49.65 15.17
C SER A 469 -40.53 -50.69 14.84
N ASN A 470 -41.79 -50.34 15.15
CA ASN A 470 -42.96 -51.10 14.70
C ASN A 470 -43.44 -50.70 13.28
N SER A 471 -42.85 -49.66 12.69
CA SER A 471 -43.23 -49.14 11.37
C SER A 471 -42.12 -48.31 10.71
N LEU A 472 -41.84 -48.61 9.44
CA LEU A 472 -40.92 -47.81 8.62
C LEU A 472 -41.61 -46.60 7.95
N ARG A 473 -42.92 -46.41 8.15
CA ARG A 473 -43.73 -45.42 7.41
C ARG A 473 -43.46 -43.96 7.77
N SER A 474 -42.86 -43.71 8.92
CA SER A 474 -42.47 -42.36 9.35
C SER A 474 -41.07 -41.97 8.88
N MET A 475 -40.34 -42.87 8.21
CA MET A 475 -39.00 -42.61 7.71
C MET A 475 -39.08 -41.92 6.34
N ALA A 476 -38.11 -41.05 6.07
CA ALA A 476 -37.98 -40.42 4.76
C ALA A 476 -37.73 -41.49 3.67
N PRO A 477 -38.27 -41.31 2.45
CA PRO A 477 -37.99 -42.22 1.34
C PRO A 477 -36.50 -42.37 1.10
N GLY A 478 -36.01 -43.60 0.95
CA GLY A 478 -34.58 -43.87 0.89
C GLY A 478 -34.23 -45.35 1.04
N VAL A 479 -32.93 -45.66 0.99
CA VAL A 479 -32.42 -47.04 1.16
C VAL A 479 -31.76 -47.16 2.54
N TYR A 480 -32.22 -48.14 3.31
CA TYR A 480 -31.79 -48.40 4.68
C TYR A 480 -31.38 -49.86 4.85
N ILE A 481 -30.62 -50.15 5.92
CA ILE A 481 -30.38 -51.50 6.41
C ILE A 481 -31.37 -51.76 7.54
N VAL A 482 -32.31 -52.67 7.30
CA VAL A 482 -33.33 -53.12 8.27
C VAL A 482 -33.18 -54.61 8.43
N ASP A 483 -33.04 -55.10 9.67
CA ASP A 483 -32.89 -56.53 9.98
C ASP A 483 -31.77 -57.20 9.15
N GLY A 484 -30.65 -56.48 8.94
CA GLY A 484 -29.50 -56.94 8.16
C GLY A 484 -29.69 -56.95 6.63
N LYS A 485 -30.77 -56.38 6.09
CA LYS A 485 -31.06 -56.34 4.65
C LYS A 485 -31.26 -54.92 4.14
N LYS A 486 -30.88 -54.68 2.88
CA LYS A 486 -31.21 -53.43 2.16
C LYS A 486 -32.71 -53.37 1.91
N VAL A 487 -33.37 -52.37 2.47
CA VAL A 487 -34.80 -52.12 2.32
C VAL A 487 -35.00 -50.71 1.77
N MET A 488 -35.83 -50.59 0.74
CA MET A 488 -36.24 -49.31 0.18
C MET A 488 -37.53 -48.87 0.87
N VAL A 489 -37.46 -47.76 1.61
CA VAL A 489 -38.63 -47.06 2.13
C VAL A 489 -39.10 -46.09 1.04
N LYS A 490 -40.39 -46.15 0.71
CA LYS A 490 -41.02 -45.38 -0.35
C LYS A 490 -41.86 -44.25 0.20
#